data_AF-A0A118K3B4-F1
#
_entry.id   AF-A0A118K3B4-F1
#
_cell.length_a   1.000
_cell.length_b   1.000
_cell.length_c   1.000
_cell.angle_alpha   90.00
_cell.angle_beta   90.00
_cell.angle_gamma   90.00
#
_symmetry.space_group_name_H-M   'P 1'
#
loop_
_entity.id
_entity.type
_entity.pdbx_description
1 polymer ?
#
loop_
_entity_poly.entity_id
_entity_poly.type
_entity_poly.pdbx_seq_one_letter_code
_entity_poly.pdbx_strand_id
1 'polypeptide(L)'
;MTSSADTVQANVLAVIPSRNAKIEYLMLYNLDGATDRETFKSKIPMVTYKDLQPLIQCIVNDDRSPIYIKTLVHGLIDFPCDDE
;
A
#
# COMPACT_ATOMS: atom_id res chain seq x y z
N MET A 1 -15.33 19.60 -8.40
CA MET A 1 -14.27 18.86 -7.69
C MET A 1 -13.50 17.88 -8.61
N THR A 2 -13.39 18.10 -9.92
CA THR A 2 -12.66 17.19 -10.85
C THR A 2 -11.46 17.84 -11.55
N SER A 3 -11.28 19.15 -11.42
CA SER A 3 -10.24 19.89 -12.16
C SER A 3 -8.80 19.62 -11.68
N SER A 4 -8.62 18.98 -10.52
CA SER A 4 -7.32 18.70 -9.90
C SER A 4 -7.05 17.21 -9.67
N ALA A 5 -7.81 16.32 -10.34
CA ALA A 5 -7.75 14.88 -10.12
C ALA A 5 -6.33 14.30 -10.32
N ASP A 6 -5.58 14.77 -11.33
CA ASP A 6 -4.22 14.29 -11.58
C ASP A 6 -3.26 14.65 -10.42
N THR A 7 -3.34 15.89 -9.91
CA THR A 7 -2.52 16.34 -8.77
C THR A 7 -2.88 15.59 -7.50
N VAL A 8 -4.18 15.37 -7.24
CA VAL A 8 -4.63 14.62 -6.06
C VAL A 8 -4.18 13.16 -6.15
N GLN A 9 -4.32 12.52 -7.31
CA GLN A 9 -3.88 11.13 -7.49
C GLN A 9 -2.37 10.98 -7.37
N ALA A 10 -1.59 11.91 -7.92
CA ALA A 10 -0.13 11.90 -7.77
C ALA A 10 0.28 12.01 -6.29
N ASN A 11 -0.38 12.89 -5.53
CA ASN A 11 -0.10 13.06 -4.11
C ASN A 11 -0.48 11.81 -3.29
N VAL A 12 -1.66 11.23 -3.53
CA VAL A 12 -2.10 9.98 -2.88
C VAL A 12 -1.13 8.84 -3.18
N LEU A 13 -0.69 8.72 -4.45
CA LEU A 13 0.28 7.71 -4.86
C LEU A 13 1.66 7.92 -4.25
N ALA A 14 2.06 9.14 -3.88
CA ALA A 14 3.31 9.37 -3.17
C ALA A 14 3.20 9.00 -1.68
N VAL A 15 2.05 9.30 -1.06
CA VAL A 15 1.80 9.05 0.37
C VAL A 15 1.71 7.55 0.69
N ILE A 16 1.04 6.75 -0.16
CA ILE A 16 0.80 5.33 0.10
C ILE A 16 2.12 4.53 0.20
N PRO A 17 3.02 4.53 -0.80
CA PRO A 17 4.31 3.84 -0.72
C PRO A 17 5.23 4.42 0.35
N SER A 18 5.15 5.73 0.63
CA SER A 18 5.94 6.36 1.70
C SER A 18 5.54 5.84 3.08
N ARG A 19 4.24 5.79 3.39
CA ARG A 19 3.73 5.24 4.66
C ARG A 19 3.96 3.73 4.78
N ASN A 20 3.95 3.03 3.65
CA ASN A 20 4.01 1.56 3.60
C ASN A 20 5.38 1.02 3.13
N ALA A 21 6.42 1.85 3.07
CA ALA A 21 7.73 1.47 2.49
C ALA A 21 8.25 0.14 3.06
N LYS A 22 8.08 -0.04 4.37
CA LYS A 22 8.55 -1.19 5.15
C LYS A 22 7.60 -2.40 5.14
N ILE A 23 6.56 -2.39 4.31
CA ILE A 23 5.66 -3.53 4.18
C ILE A 23 6.27 -4.54 3.22
N GLU A 24 6.22 -5.82 3.60
CA GLU A 24 6.79 -6.93 2.83
C GLU A 24 6.37 -6.93 1.37
N TYR A 25 5.09 -6.66 1.07
CA TYR A 25 4.62 -6.60 -0.30
C TYR A 25 5.37 -5.57 -1.15
N LEU A 26 5.67 -4.37 -0.62
CA LEU A 26 6.45 -3.36 -1.34
C LEU A 26 7.94 -3.68 -1.34
N MET A 27 8.46 -4.29 -0.27
CA MET A 27 9.85 -4.74 -0.21
C MET A 27 10.15 -5.87 -1.20
N LEU A 28 9.20 -6.80 -1.41
CA LEU A 28 9.31 -7.90 -2.38
C LEU A 28 9.58 -7.38 -3.80
N TYR A 29 8.98 -6.24 -4.14
CA TYR A 29 9.17 -5.58 -5.42
C TYR A 29 10.21 -4.44 -5.38
N ASN A 30 11.02 -4.36 -4.33
CA ASN A 30 12.05 -3.33 -4.14
C ASN A 30 11.51 -1.89 -4.32
N LEU A 31 10.31 -1.63 -3.81
CA LEU A 31 9.66 -0.32 -3.81
C LEU A 31 9.83 0.45 -2.47
N ASP A 32 10.59 -0.10 -1.51
CA ASP A 32 10.87 0.57 -0.23
C ASP A 32 11.48 1.96 -0.45
N GLY A 33 10.68 2.99 -0.17
CA GLY A 33 11.07 4.40 -0.28
C GLY A 33 10.87 5.06 -1.65
N ALA A 34 10.52 4.31 -2.70
CA ALA A 34 10.20 4.90 -4.01
C ALA A 34 8.74 5.39 -4.04
N THR A 35 8.56 6.70 -4.23
CA THR A 35 7.24 7.35 -4.21
C THR A 35 6.81 7.87 -5.58
N ASP A 36 7.64 7.67 -6.61
CA ASP A 36 7.38 8.14 -7.95
C ASP A 36 6.47 7.19 -8.75
N ARG A 37 5.61 7.78 -9.58
CA ARG A 37 4.57 7.08 -10.34
C ARG A 37 5.15 6.07 -11.33
N GLU A 38 6.27 6.38 -11.95
CA GLU A 38 6.87 5.54 -12.99
C GLU A 38 7.54 4.31 -12.38
N THR A 39 8.25 4.46 -11.26
CA THR A 39 8.81 3.32 -10.51
C THR A 39 7.70 2.44 -9.95
N PHE A 40 6.60 3.01 -9.43
CA PHE A 40 5.45 2.24 -8.98
C PHE A 40 4.89 1.36 -10.12
N LYS A 41 4.63 1.95 -11.29
CA LYS A 41 4.11 1.20 -12.45
C LYS A 41 5.08 0.16 -12.99
N SER A 42 6.38 0.43 -12.94
CA SER A 42 7.40 -0.47 -13.48
C SER A 42 7.68 -1.65 -12.55
N LYS A 43 7.55 -1.48 -11.23
CA LYS A 43 7.93 -2.50 -10.24
C LYS A 43 6.75 -3.28 -9.68
N ILE A 44 5.59 -2.65 -9.52
CA ILE A 44 4.42 -3.31 -8.96
C ILE A 44 3.61 -3.97 -10.09
N PRO A 45 3.48 -5.30 -10.10
CA PRO A 45 2.63 -5.98 -11.07
C PRO A 45 1.16 -5.73 -10.75
N MET A 46 0.33 -5.79 -11.79
CA MET A 46 -1.11 -5.84 -11.61
C MET A 46 -1.49 -7.22 -11.08
N VAL A 47 -2.01 -7.27 -9.84
CA VAL A 47 -2.31 -8.51 -9.13
C VAL A 47 -3.80 -8.81 -9.10
N THR A 48 -4.13 -10.10 -9.00
CA THR A 48 -5.48 -10.60 -8.77
C THR A 48 -5.65 -11.05 -7.31
N TYR A 49 -6.90 -11.33 -6.92
CA TYR A 49 -7.19 -11.84 -5.58
C TYR A 49 -6.37 -13.11 -5.23
N LYS A 50 -6.16 -14.01 -6.21
CA LYS A 50 -5.42 -15.26 -6.00
C LYS A 50 -3.96 -15.01 -5.60
N ASP A 51 -3.36 -13.93 -6.11
CA ASP A 51 -1.97 -13.56 -5.82
C ASP A 51 -1.83 -12.99 -4.39
N LEU A 52 -2.89 -12.34 -3.88
CA LEU A 52 -2.94 -11.79 -2.52
C LEU A 52 -3.45 -12.78 -1.47
N GLN A 53 -4.14 -13.85 -1.89
CA GLN A 53 -4.70 -14.88 -1.02
C GLN A 53 -3.71 -15.43 0.03
N PRO A 54 -2.44 -15.77 -0.29
CA PRO A 54 -1.50 -16.24 0.73
C PRO A 54 -1.21 -15.18 1.79
N LEU A 55 -1.05 -13.92 1.40
CA LEU A 55 -0.83 -12.81 2.33
C LEU A 55 -2.05 -12.57 3.22
N ILE A 56 -3.26 -12.63 2.65
CA ILE A 56 -4.52 -12.50 3.40
C ILE A 56 -4.68 -13.66 4.39
N GLN A 57 -4.34 -14.88 3.98
CA GLN A 57 -4.42 -16.05 4.85
C GLN A 57 -3.43 -15.96 6.02
N CYS A 58 -2.23 -15.39 5.81
CA CYS A 58 -1.30 -15.08 6.89
C CYS A 58 -1.88 -14.09 7.91
N ILE A 59 -2.65 -13.08 7.47
CA ILE A 59 -3.37 -12.15 8.38
C ILE A 59 -4.39 -12.92 9.22
N VAL A 60 -5.22 -13.73 8.56
CA VAL A 60 -6.35 -14.42 9.20
C VAL A 60 -5.87 -15.46 10.22
N ASN A 61 -4.77 -16.14 9.92
CA ASN A 61 -4.22 -17.20 10.77
C ASN A 61 -3.47 -16.67 12.01
N ASP A 62 -3.34 -15.34 12.18
CA ASP A 62 -2.54 -14.68 13.23
C ASP A 62 -1.13 -15.31 13.36
N ASP A 63 -0.54 -15.76 12.25
CA ASP A 63 0.76 -16.42 12.28
C ASP A 63 1.83 -15.34 12.53
N ARG A 64 2.18 -15.18 13.81
CA ARG A 64 3.10 -14.14 14.29
C ARG A 64 4.54 -14.59 14.10
N SER A 65 5.04 -14.58 12.86
CA SER A 65 6.46 -14.34 12.62
C SER A 65 6.76 -13.82 11.21
N PRO A 66 7.60 -12.77 11.08
CA PRO A 66 7.87 -11.69 12.04
C PRO A 66 6.88 -10.54 11.82
N ILE A 67 6.37 -9.83 12.82
CA ILE A 67 6.14 -8.35 12.78
C ILE A 67 5.20 -7.72 11.67
N TYR A 68 4.67 -8.49 10.71
CA TYR A 68 4.60 -8.11 9.28
C TYR A 68 3.32 -7.45 8.74
N ILE A 69 2.22 -7.38 9.48
CA ILE A 69 0.98 -6.71 8.99
C ILE A 69 0.44 -5.70 10.01
N LYS A 70 1.31 -5.21 10.90
CA LYS A 70 0.89 -4.22 11.91
C LYS A 70 0.55 -2.84 11.30
N THR A 71 1.09 -2.52 10.12
CA THR A 71 0.89 -1.20 9.49
C THR A 71 -0.40 -1.11 8.66
N LEU A 72 -0.89 -2.22 8.08
CA LEU A 72 -2.10 -2.19 7.25
C LEU A 72 -3.38 -2.00 8.06
N VAL A 73 -3.49 -2.59 9.25
CA VAL A 73 -4.72 -2.49 10.06
C VAL A 73 -4.80 -1.26 10.98
N HIS A 74 -3.67 -0.66 11.36
CA HIS A 74 -3.71 0.57 12.18
C HIS A 74 -3.55 1.86 11.36
N GLY A 75 -2.86 1.82 10.21
CA GLY A 75 -2.58 3.01 9.39
C GLY A 75 -3.64 3.35 8.33
N LEU A 76 -4.55 2.42 8.02
CA LEU A 76 -5.66 2.65 7.07
C LEU A 76 -6.95 3.16 7.75
N ILE A 77 -7.02 3.18 9.08
CA ILE A 77 -8.19 3.68 9.83
C ILE A 77 -8.08 5.20 10.08
N ASP A 78 -6.89 5.80 9.88
CA ASP A 78 -6.63 7.25 9.96
C ASP A 78 -6.68 7.95 8.59
N PHE A 79 -7.50 7.46 7.65
CA PHE A 79 -8.05 8.38 6.67
C PHE A 79 -9.10 9.19 7.42
N PRO A 80 -8.92 10.52 7.63
CA PRO A 80 -10.09 11.33 7.91
C PRO A 80 -11.04 11.05 6.76
N CYS A 81 -12.18 10.42 7.04
CA CYS A 81 -13.34 10.68 6.23
C CYS A 81 -13.40 12.21 6.19
N ASP A 82 -13.29 12.81 5.00
CA ASP A 82 -13.77 14.17 4.83
C ASP A 82 -15.24 14.11 5.25
N ASP A 83 -15.50 14.42 6.52
CA ASP A 83 -16.82 14.78 7.03
C ASP A 83 -17.21 16.03 6.23
N GLU A 84 -18.30 15.88 5.48
CA GLU A 84 -19.03 17.01 4.92
C GLU A 84 -19.52 17.94 6.04
#